data_AF-A0A8H3LLM7-F1
#
_entry.id   AF-A0A8H3LLM7-F1
#
_cell.length_a   1.000
_cell.length_b   1.000
_cell.length_c   1.000
_cell.angle_alpha   90.00
_cell.angle_beta   90.00
_cell.angle_gamma   90.00
#
_symmetry.space_group_name_H-M   'P 1'
#
loop_
_entity.id
_entity.type
_entity.pdbx_description
1 polymer ?
#
loop_
_entity_poly.entity_id
_entity_poly.type
_entity_poly.pdbx_seq_one_letter_code
_entity_poly.pdbx_strand_id
1 'polypeptide(L)'
;MQIFPDTNTVLSPPSNGIHDAKPNKSKKIAPKSIEKVYINQIIPDDKMNNVRDIFIYDVPAGWFHAKIIIKLKTWGDIIFMTTKHQCKYQMLRIKICLSTFSLASFDQDIWQYSLGDQAVR
;
A
#
# COMPACT_ATOMS: atom_id res chain seq x y z
N MET A 1 19.37 69.67 45.22
CA MET A 1 19.86 70.32 43.98
C MET A 1 19.77 69.31 42.86
N GLN A 2 19.20 69.74 41.73
CA GLN A 2 19.06 69.04 40.44
C GLN A 2 20.45 68.49 39.99
N ILE A 3 20.59 67.44 39.17
CA ILE A 3 20.40 67.42 37.70
C ILE A 3 20.59 65.96 37.20
N PHE A 4 19.71 65.51 36.30
CA PHE A 4 19.80 64.38 35.35
C PHE A 4 20.34 64.92 33.98
N PRO A 5 20.67 64.16 32.89
CA PRO A 5 20.71 62.69 32.65
C PRO A 5 21.81 62.18 31.63
N ASP A 6 21.66 60.90 31.23
CA ASP A 6 21.89 60.27 29.89
C ASP A 6 23.34 60.06 29.37
N THR A 7 23.71 58.98 28.67
CA THR A 7 22.94 57.98 27.93
C THR A 7 23.79 56.70 27.67
N ASN A 8 23.08 55.60 27.39
CA ASN A 8 23.37 54.59 26.36
C ASN A 8 24.06 53.26 26.71
N THR A 9 23.33 52.20 26.32
CA THR A 9 23.81 50.95 25.69
C THR A 9 24.20 49.83 26.67
N VAL A 10 23.66 48.60 26.64
CA VAL A 10 22.71 47.89 25.75
C VAL A 10 22.33 46.56 26.46
N LEU A 11 21.07 46.13 26.31
CA LEU A 11 20.48 44.76 26.19
C LEU A 11 21.24 43.56 26.84
N SER A 12 20.66 42.63 27.61
CA SER A 12 19.29 42.06 27.68
C SER A 12 19.08 41.30 29.01
N PRO A 13 17.82 41.05 29.45
CA PRO A 13 17.48 40.26 30.64
C PRO A 13 17.33 38.74 30.39
N PRO A 14 17.25 37.91 31.47
CA PRO A 14 17.45 36.47 31.44
C PRO A 14 16.18 35.62 31.68
N SER A 15 16.37 34.29 31.56
CA SER A 15 15.66 33.21 32.27
C SER A 15 14.25 32.83 31.81
N ASN A 16 14.00 31.52 31.64
CA ASN A 16 12.74 30.86 32.03
C ASN A 16 12.81 29.31 31.97
N GLY A 17 12.57 28.69 33.13
CA GLY A 17 11.64 27.56 33.31
C GLY A 17 11.99 26.17 32.78
N ILE A 18 12.41 25.27 33.68
CA ILE A 18 12.34 23.82 33.48
C ILE A 18 10.88 23.39 33.73
N HIS A 19 10.23 22.82 32.71
CA HIS A 19 8.97 22.08 32.85
C HIS A 19 9.19 20.63 32.43
N ASP A 20 8.95 19.71 33.37
CA ASP A 20 8.87 18.27 33.13
C ASP A 20 7.74 17.95 32.14
N ALA A 21 8.07 17.26 31.04
CA ALA A 21 7.09 16.70 30.12
C ALA A 21 7.36 15.20 29.90
N LYS A 22 6.39 14.36 30.29
CA LYS A 22 6.28 12.92 29.99
C LYS A 22 6.63 12.60 28.53
N PRO A 23 7.39 11.53 28.24
CA PRO A 23 7.57 11.08 26.88
C PRO A 23 6.27 10.42 26.39
N ASN A 24 5.54 11.14 25.54
CA ASN A 24 4.43 10.57 24.77
C ASN A 24 4.97 9.44 23.90
N LYS A 25 4.51 8.21 24.20
CA LYS A 25 4.75 7.01 23.40
C LYS A 25 4.13 7.23 22.02
N SER A 26 4.90 7.76 21.09
CA SER A 26 4.50 7.85 19.70
C SER A 26 4.24 6.44 19.20
N LYS A 27 2.97 6.12 18.94
CA LYS A 27 2.62 4.93 18.17
C LYS A 27 3.30 5.12 16.82
N LYS A 28 4.38 4.37 16.58
CA LYS A 28 5.03 4.27 15.27
C LYS A 28 3.96 3.79 14.30
N ILE A 29 3.33 4.71 13.60
CA ILE A 29 2.44 4.39 12.49
C ILE A 29 3.37 3.74 11.46
N ALA A 30 3.35 2.42 11.40
CA ALA A 30 4.06 1.70 10.34
C ALA A 30 3.57 2.32 9.02
N PRO A 31 4.46 2.81 8.15
CA PRO A 31 4.04 3.32 6.86
C PRO A 31 3.29 2.20 6.16
N LYS A 32 2.08 2.47 5.68
CA LYS A 32 1.32 1.54 4.84
C LYS A 32 2.13 1.38 3.56
N SER A 33 3.01 0.38 3.51
CA SER A 33 3.84 0.12 2.35
C SER A 33 2.94 -0.38 1.21
N ILE A 34 2.90 0.41 0.15
CA ILE A 34 2.33 -0.02 -1.12
C ILE A 34 3.52 -0.51 -1.94
N GLU A 35 3.49 -1.77 -2.34
CA GLU A 35 4.54 -2.39 -3.14
C GLU A 35 3.99 -2.70 -4.52
N LYS A 36 4.77 -2.39 -5.57
CA LYS A 36 4.39 -2.56 -6.97
C LYS A 36 5.33 -3.54 -7.63
N VAL A 37 4.77 -4.52 -8.34
CA VAL A 37 5.49 -5.50 -9.15
C VAL A 37 5.00 -5.40 -10.58
N TYR A 38 5.93 -5.21 -11.50
CA TYR A 38 5.69 -5.30 -12.93
C TYR A 38 6.26 -6.63 -13.41
N ILE A 39 5.46 -7.40 -14.14
CA ILE A 39 5.92 -8.59 -14.83
C ILE A 39 6.04 -8.21 -16.29
N ASN A 40 7.25 -8.28 -16.84
CA ASN A 40 7.54 -7.90 -18.23
C ASN A 40 7.00 -8.97 -19.20
N GLN A 41 5.67 -9.11 -19.27
CA GLN A 41 4.98 -9.97 -20.21
C GLN A 41 4.47 -9.14 -21.39
N ILE A 42 4.83 -9.58 -22.60
CA ILE A 42 4.34 -9.01 -23.84
C ILE A 42 2.97 -9.64 -24.12
N ILE A 43 1.92 -8.84 -24.08
CA ILE A 43 0.57 -9.28 -24.44
C ILE A 43 0.39 -9.07 -25.93
N PRO A 44 0.04 -10.13 -26.69
CA PRO A 44 -0.31 -9.97 -28.09
C PRO A 44 -1.63 -9.20 -28.24
N ASP A 45 -1.73 -8.38 -29.27
CA ASP A 45 -2.80 -7.39 -29.45
C ASP A 45 -4.21 -8.03 -29.47
N ASP A 46 -4.31 -9.25 -29.98
CA ASP A 46 -5.54 -10.06 -30.02
C ASP A 46 -6.10 -10.41 -28.62
N LYS A 47 -5.25 -10.38 -27.59
CA LYS A 47 -5.61 -10.68 -26.20
C LYS A 47 -5.82 -9.43 -25.34
N MET A 48 -5.65 -8.22 -25.88
CA MET A 48 -5.90 -6.99 -25.13
C MET A 48 -7.34 -6.91 -24.60
N ASN A 49 -8.32 -7.43 -25.36
CA ASN A 49 -9.72 -7.50 -24.95
C ASN A 49 -9.99 -8.40 -23.74
N ASN A 50 -9.02 -9.26 -23.36
CA ASN A 50 -9.13 -10.14 -22.20
C ASN A 50 -8.43 -9.56 -20.96
N VAL A 51 -7.80 -8.39 -21.09
CA VAL A 51 -7.13 -7.73 -19.98
C VAL A 51 -8.17 -7.10 -19.06
N ARG A 52 -8.06 -7.38 -17.76
CA ARG A 52 -8.92 -6.85 -16.70
C ARG A 52 -8.07 -6.26 -15.59
N ASP A 53 -8.61 -5.23 -14.93
CA ASP A 53 -8.07 -4.69 -13.68
C ASP A 53 -8.98 -5.21 -12.55
N ILE A 54 -8.41 -6.02 -11.66
CA ILE A 54 -9.14 -6.76 -10.61
C ILE A 54 -8.57 -6.38 -9.24
N PHE A 55 -9.48 -6.16 -8.29
CA PHE A 55 -9.14 -6.03 -6.89
C PHE A 55 -9.41 -7.34 -6.17
N ILE A 56 -8.43 -7.84 -5.43
CA ILE A 56 -8.55 -9.05 -4.62
C ILE A 56 -8.34 -8.67 -3.16
N TYR A 57 -9.28 -9.08 -2.33
CA TYR A 57 -9.30 -8.90 -0.90
C TYR A 57 -8.97 -10.21 -0.18
N ASP A 58 -8.74 -10.10 1.13
CA ASP A 58 -8.51 -11.23 2.03
C ASP A 58 -7.30 -12.12 1.70
N VAL A 59 -6.34 -11.62 0.92
CA VAL A 59 -5.05 -12.29 0.72
C VAL A 59 -4.28 -12.23 2.04
N PRO A 60 -3.76 -13.34 2.57
CA PRO A 60 -2.99 -13.31 3.81
C PRO A 60 -1.74 -12.42 3.67
N ALA A 61 -1.52 -11.56 4.65
CA ALA A 61 -0.37 -10.66 4.74
C ALA A 61 1.01 -11.35 4.64
N GLY A 62 1.09 -12.61 5.08
CA GLY A 62 2.32 -13.39 5.05
C GLY A 62 2.66 -14.00 3.67
N TRP A 63 1.86 -13.75 2.64
CA TRP A 63 2.14 -14.28 1.31
C TRP A 63 3.11 -13.38 0.54
N PHE A 64 4.26 -13.94 0.20
CA PHE A 64 5.21 -13.29 -0.70
C PHE A 64 4.64 -13.15 -2.12
N HIS A 65 5.09 -12.13 -2.84
CA HIS A 65 4.65 -11.85 -4.21
C HIS A 65 4.81 -13.03 -5.15
N ALA A 66 5.93 -13.75 -5.08
CA ALA A 66 6.15 -14.96 -5.89
C ALA A 66 5.05 -16.00 -5.68
N LYS A 67 4.63 -16.23 -4.43
CA LYS A 67 3.55 -17.18 -4.09
C LYS A 67 2.21 -16.75 -4.67
N ILE A 68 1.93 -15.44 -4.63
CA ILE A 68 0.72 -14.85 -5.19
C ILE A 68 0.71 -15.00 -6.71
N ILE A 69 1.82 -14.67 -7.38
CA ILE A 69 1.97 -14.79 -8.83
C ILE A 69 1.77 -16.24 -9.28
N ILE A 70 2.37 -17.22 -8.60
CA ILE A 70 2.20 -18.65 -8.92
C ILE A 70 0.72 -19.05 -8.86
N LYS A 71 0.00 -18.63 -7.81
CA LYS A 71 -1.42 -18.96 -7.66
C LYS A 71 -2.32 -18.21 -8.65
N LEU A 72 -1.98 -16.97 -9.01
CA LEU A 72 -2.75 -16.19 -9.99
C LEU A 72 -2.46 -16.62 -11.43
N LYS A 73 -1.34 -17.29 -11.70
CA LYS A 73 -1.00 -17.83 -13.02
C LYS A 73 -2.05 -18.83 -13.53
N THR A 74 -2.81 -19.48 -12.64
CA THR A 74 -3.93 -20.35 -13.04
C THR A 74 -5.10 -19.57 -13.64
N TRP A 75 -5.24 -18.28 -13.32
CA TRP A 75 -6.30 -17.43 -13.88
C TRP A 75 -5.90 -16.85 -15.23
N GLY A 76 -4.62 -16.55 -15.40
CA GLY A 76 -4.05 -16.03 -16.63
C GLY A 76 -2.71 -15.33 -16.42
N ASP A 77 -2.38 -14.48 -17.36
CA ASP A 77 -1.07 -13.85 -17.49
C ASP A 77 -1.06 -12.46 -16.84
N ILE A 78 -0.31 -12.33 -15.75
CA ILE A 78 -0.26 -11.10 -14.95
C ILE A 78 0.72 -10.11 -15.58
N ILE A 79 0.28 -8.87 -15.72
CA ILE A 79 1.07 -7.77 -16.29
C ILE A 79 1.61 -6.90 -15.16
N PHE A 80 0.74 -6.60 -14.21
CA PHE A 80 1.00 -5.65 -13.16
C PHE A 80 0.29 -6.07 -11.88
N MET A 81 0.96 -5.88 -10.75
CA MET A 81 0.44 -6.19 -9.44
C MET A 81 0.84 -5.09 -8.46
N THR A 82 -0.11 -4.61 -7.68
CA THR A 82 0.13 -3.75 -6.53
C THR A 82 -0.41 -4.41 -5.28
N THR A 83 0.41 -4.57 -4.25
CA THR A 83 -0.01 -5.04 -2.94
C THR A 83 -0.06 -3.87 -1.96
N LYS A 84 -1.08 -3.89 -1.10
CA LYS A 84 -1.17 -3.00 0.06
C LYS A 84 -1.43 -3.81 1.31
N HIS A 85 -0.47 -3.78 2.23
CA HIS A 85 -0.58 -4.50 3.50
C HIS A 85 -1.60 -3.83 4.44
N GLN A 86 -2.51 -4.62 5.02
CA GLN A 86 -3.62 -4.19 5.89
C GLN A 86 -3.78 -5.18 7.07
N CYS A 87 -3.03 -4.96 8.15
CA CYS A 87 -3.04 -5.81 9.34
C CYS A 87 -2.71 -7.29 9.02
N LYS A 88 -3.69 -8.21 9.14
CA LYS A 88 -3.53 -9.65 8.89
C LYS A 88 -3.75 -10.05 7.42
N TYR A 89 -4.23 -9.13 6.60
CA TYR A 89 -4.48 -9.34 5.18
C TYR A 89 -3.74 -8.29 4.35
N GLN A 90 -3.75 -8.47 3.04
CA GLN A 90 -3.30 -7.49 2.08
C GLN A 90 -4.32 -7.42 0.94
N MET A 91 -4.45 -6.22 0.39
CA MET A 91 -5.25 -5.96 -0.80
C MET A 91 -4.33 -6.06 -2.01
N LEU A 92 -4.81 -6.75 -3.04
CA LEU A 92 -4.15 -6.84 -4.33
C LEU A 92 -4.93 -6.03 -5.36
N ARG A 93 -4.23 -5.24 -6.16
CA ARG A 93 -4.75 -4.71 -7.42
C ARG A 93 -3.92 -5.31 -8.54
N ILE A 94 -4.53 -6.08 -9.43
CA ILE A 94 -3.83 -6.74 -10.53
C ILE A 94 -4.38 -6.30 -11.87
N LYS A 95 -3.49 -6.13 -12.82
CA LYS A 95 -3.82 -6.11 -14.24
C LYS A 95 -3.42 -7.46 -14.82
N ILE A 96 -4.40 -8.23 -15.28
CA ILE A 96 -4.21 -9.61 -15.74
C ILE A 96 -4.91 -9.82 -17.08
N CYS A 97 -4.27 -10.54 -17.98
CA CYS A 97 -4.88 -11.11 -19.17
C CYS A 97 -5.53 -12.44 -18.80
N LEU A 98 -6.85 -12.47 -18.69
CA LEU A 98 -7.56 -13.69 -18.31
C LEU A 98 -7.50 -14.74 -19.43
N SER A 99 -7.38 -16.00 -19.02
CA SER A 99 -7.64 -17.13 -19.92
C SER A 99 -9.12 -17.14 -20.33
N THR A 100 -9.45 -17.81 -21.44
CA THR A 100 -10.86 -17.93 -21.90
C THR A 100 -11.77 -18.54 -20.83
N PHE A 101 -11.26 -19.50 -20.06
CA PHE A 101 -11.99 -20.13 -18.96
C PHE A 101 -12.25 -19.14 -17.82
N SER A 102 -11.21 -18.44 -17.35
CA SER A 102 -11.35 -17.46 -16.28
C SER A 102 -12.19 -16.25 -16.68
N LEU A 103 -12.11 -15.86 -17.96
CA LEU A 103 -12.89 -14.77 -18.51
C LEU A 103 -14.39 -15.08 -18.49
N ALA A 104 -14.77 -16.29 -18.90
CA ALA A 104 -16.17 -16.73 -18.83
C ALA A 104 -16.71 -16.72 -17.39
N SER A 105 -15.92 -17.18 -16.42
CA SER A 105 -16.29 -17.12 -14.99
C SER A 105 -16.39 -15.69 -14.46
N PHE A 106 -15.53 -14.80 -14.96
CA PHE A 106 -15.54 -13.38 -14.61
C PHE A 106 -16.78 -12.67 -15.14
N ASP A 107 -17.12 -12.91 -16.40
CA ASP A 107 -18.30 -12.30 -17.05
C ASP A 107 -19.62 -12.83 -16.48
N GLN A 108 -19.61 -14.00 -15.83
CA GLN A 108 -20.75 -14.57 -15.12
C GLN A 108 -20.93 -14.01 -13.69
N ASP A 109 -20.14 -13.01 -13.28
CA ASP A 109 -20.19 -12.42 -11.94
C ASP A 109 -20.04 -13.48 -10.83
N ILE A 110 -19.22 -14.51 -11.06
CA ILE A 110 -18.88 -15.48 -10.01
C ILE A 110 -17.80 -14.84 -9.12
N TRP A 111 -18.22 -14.19 -8.04
CA TRP A 111 -17.38 -13.37 -7.15
C TRP A 111 -16.50 -14.13 -6.16
N GLN A 112 -16.51 -15.47 -6.18
CA GLN A 112 -15.72 -16.28 -5.26
C GLN A 112 -14.72 -17.11 -6.04
N TYR A 113 -13.45 -16.72 -5.95
CA TYR A 113 -12.37 -17.47 -6.58
C TYR A 113 -11.56 -18.24 -5.55
N SER A 114 -11.24 -19.47 -5.89
CA SER A 114 -10.30 -20.29 -5.13
C SER A 114 -8.87 -19.99 -5.60
N LEU A 115 -8.07 -19.36 -4.73
CA LEU A 115 -6.65 -19.13 -4.95
C LEU A 115 -5.86 -20.33 -4.40
N GLY A 116 -5.97 -21.48 -5.06
CA GLY A 116 -5.71 -22.80 -4.46
C GLY A 116 -6.77 -23.12 -3.40
N ASP A 117 -6.37 -23.53 -2.20
CA ASP A 117 -7.33 -23.92 -1.13
C ASP A 117 -7.99 -22.74 -0.38
N GLN A 118 -7.65 -21.49 -0.72
CA GLN A 118 -8.15 -20.30 -0.04
C GLN A 118 -9.21 -19.61 -0.90
N ALA A 119 -10.40 -19.37 -0.35
CA ALA A 119 -11.39 -18.51 -0.97
C ALA A 119 -10.97 -17.04 -0.85
N VAL A 120 -10.93 -16.33 -1.98
CA VAL A 120 -10.69 -14.89 -2.07
C VAL A 120 -11.85 -14.22 -2.79
N ARG A 121 -12.06 -12.92 -2.51
CA ARG A 121 -13.14 -12.09 -3.06
C ARG A 121 -12.57 -10.84 -3.70
#